data_AF-A0A3N0XZE9-F1
#
_entry.id   AF-A0A3N0XZE9-F1
#
_cell.length_a   1.000
_cell.length_b   1.000
_cell.length_c   1.000
_cell.angle_alpha   90.00
_cell.angle_beta   90.00
_cell.angle_gamma   90.00
#
_symmetry.space_group_name_H-M   'P 1'
#
loop_
_entity.id
_entity.type
_entity.pdbx_description
1 polymer ?
#
loop_
_entity_poly.entity_id
_entity_poly.type
_entity_poly.pdbx_seq_one_letter_code
_entity_poly.pdbx_strand_id
1 'polypeptide(L)'
;MSAVIRKIIHTAAAPAAIGPYSQAVLVDRTMYISGQLGMDVASGQLVAGGVQAQAKQALINMGEILKAAGCGYENVVKTTVLLADINDFNNVNDVYKQCEYE
;
A
#
# COMPACT_ATOMS: atom_id res chain seq x y z
N MET A 1 3.10 -34.46 -2.36
CA MET A 1 2.09 -33.39 -2.38
C MET A 1 2.81 -32.09 -2.67
N SER A 2 2.42 -31.36 -3.72
CA SER A 2 2.96 -30.01 -3.95
C SER A 2 2.33 -29.07 -2.93
N ALA A 3 3.10 -28.60 -1.95
CA ALA A 3 2.62 -27.69 -0.92
C ALA A 3 2.93 -26.24 -1.35
N VAL A 4 1.92 -25.38 -1.31
CA VAL A 4 2.11 -23.94 -1.53
C VAL A 4 2.55 -23.30 -0.21
N ILE A 5 3.60 -22.49 -0.26
CA ILE A 5 4.09 -21.75 0.89
C ILE A 5 3.29 -20.44 1.01
N ARG A 6 2.74 -20.19 2.21
CA ARG A 6 2.15 -18.91 2.61
C ARG A 6 3.14 -18.15 3.48
N LYS A 7 3.48 -16.91 3.09
CA LYS A 7 4.31 -16.00 3.88
C LYS A 7 3.52 -14.76 4.27
N ILE A 8 3.51 -14.44 5.56
CA ILE A 8 2.98 -13.17 6.07
C ILE A 8 4.06 -12.10 5.87
N ILE A 9 3.71 -11.01 5.22
CA ILE A 9 4.60 -9.88 5.01
C ILE A 9 4.33 -8.84 6.10
N HIS A 10 5.39 -8.43 6.77
CA HIS A 10 5.37 -7.42 7.80
C HIS A 10 6.65 -6.59 7.73
N THR A 11 6.52 -5.27 7.86
CA THR A 11 7.62 -4.31 7.96
C THR A 11 7.28 -3.22 8.97
N ALA A 12 8.30 -2.75 9.69
CA ALA A 12 8.21 -1.59 10.58
C ALA A 12 8.23 -0.25 9.81
N ALA A 13 8.53 -0.27 8.51
CA ALA A 13 8.53 0.90 7.63
C ALA A 13 7.15 1.22 7.03
N ALA A 14 6.12 0.44 7.37
CA ALA A 14 4.72 0.71 7.02
C ALA A 14 3.86 0.64 8.29
N PRO A 15 2.69 1.29 8.33
CA PRO A 15 1.86 1.32 9.52
C PRO A 15 1.48 -0.09 9.98
N ALA A 16 1.48 -0.29 11.30
CA ALA A 16 1.05 -1.55 11.89
C ALA A 16 -0.42 -1.82 11.55
N ALA A 17 -0.79 -3.09 11.46
CA ALA A 17 -2.20 -3.46 11.29
C ALA A 17 -2.98 -3.08 12.56
N ILE A 18 -4.02 -2.24 12.40
CA ILE A 18 -4.85 -1.75 13.52
C ILE A 18 -5.92 -2.80 13.91
N GLY A 19 -6.12 -3.82 13.08
CA GLY A 19 -7.10 -4.90 13.29
C GLY A 19 -6.52 -6.29 12.96
N PRO A 20 -7.38 -7.34 12.94
CA PRO A 20 -6.94 -8.73 12.71
C PRO A 20 -6.66 -9.01 11.22
N TYR A 21 -5.71 -8.28 10.64
CA TYR A 21 -5.26 -8.44 9.25
C TYR A 21 -3.73 -8.31 9.17
N SER A 22 -3.15 -8.76 8.05
CA SER A 22 -1.71 -8.61 7.76
C SER A 22 -1.49 -7.49 6.75
N GLN A 23 -0.33 -6.82 6.79
CA GLN A 23 0.01 -5.79 5.78
C GLN A 23 -0.07 -6.36 4.36
N ALA A 24 0.53 -7.53 4.15
CA ALA A 24 0.30 -8.34 2.96
C ALA A 24 0.47 -9.84 3.24
N VAL A 25 -0.05 -10.67 2.34
CA VAL A 25 0.14 -12.13 2.36
C VAL A 25 0.61 -12.57 0.98
N LEU A 26 1.78 -13.22 0.93
CA LEU A 26 2.33 -13.84 -0.26
C LEU A 26 1.95 -15.33 -0.27
N VAL A 27 1.34 -15.78 -1.35
CA VAL A 27 0.99 -17.19 -1.59
C VAL A 27 1.49 -17.56 -2.97
N ASP A 28 2.39 -18.56 -3.03
CA ASP A 28 3.17 -18.86 -4.24
C ASP A 28 3.88 -17.61 -4.78
N ARG A 29 3.38 -17.02 -5.87
CA ARG A 29 3.94 -15.80 -6.50
C ARG A 29 2.99 -14.61 -6.47
N THR A 30 1.81 -14.76 -5.88
CA THR A 30 0.82 -13.68 -5.82
C THR A 30 0.81 -13.09 -4.42
N MET A 31 1.00 -11.78 -4.35
CA MET A 31 0.91 -11.04 -3.10
C MET A 31 -0.39 -10.24 -3.04
N TYR A 32 -1.17 -10.47 -1.98
CA TYR A 32 -2.35 -9.68 -1.67
C TYR A 32 -1.97 -8.65 -0.61
N ILE A 33 -2.03 -7.38 -0.99
CA ILE A 33 -1.72 -6.25 -0.11
C ILE A 33 -3.04 -5.72 0.47
N SER A 34 -3.06 -5.46 1.77
CA SER A 34 -4.21 -4.84 2.44
C SER A 34 -4.43 -3.40 1.95
N GLY A 35 -5.62 -2.85 2.19
CA GLY A 35 -5.91 -1.45 1.89
C GLY A 35 -4.91 -0.52 2.58
N GLN A 36 -4.25 0.34 1.80
CA GLN A 36 -3.29 1.30 2.32
C GLN A 36 -3.96 2.66 2.52
N LEU A 37 -3.80 3.20 3.72
CA LEU A 37 -4.23 4.56 4.05
C LEU A 37 -3.02 5.48 4.09
N GLY A 38 -3.27 6.78 3.95
CA GLY A 38 -2.28 7.83 4.09
C GLY A 38 -1.87 8.08 5.55
N MET A 39 -1.56 7.02 6.28
CA MET A 39 -1.15 7.08 7.67
C MET A 39 0.37 7.21 7.77
N ASP A 40 0.82 8.09 8.64
CA ASP A 40 2.22 8.18 9.03
C ASP A 40 2.59 6.99 9.93
N VAL A 41 3.74 6.38 9.66
CA VAL A 41 4.19 5.14 10.31
C VAL A 41 4.52 5.38 11.79
N ALA A 42 5.07 6.55 12.12
CA ALA A 42 5.51 6.86 13.48
C ALA A 42 4.33 7.20 14.39
N SER A 43 3.38 7.99 13.91
CA SER A 43 2.23 8.46 14.68
C SER A 43 0.99 7.56 14.58
N GLY A 44 0.87 6.76 13.52
CA GLY A 44 -0.33 5.98 13.22
C GLY A 44 -1.55 6.84 12.86
N GLN A 45 -1.36 8.13 12.59
CA GLN A 45 -2.41 9.09 12.24
C GLN A 45 -2.39 9.39 10.74
N LEU A 46 -3.53 9.83 10.18
CA LEU A 46 -3.57 10.33 8.82
C LEU A 46 -2.71 11.59 8.68
N VAL A 47 -1.93 11.66 7.61
CA VAL A 47 -1.13 12.85 7.31
C VAL A 47 -2.03 14.06 7.04
N ALA A 48 -1.57 15.23 7.48
CA ALA A 48 -2.20 16.51 7.15
C ALA A 48 -1.97 16.87 5.67
N GLY A 49 -2.74 17.81 5.15
CA GLY A 49 -2.62 18.28 3.75
C GLY A 49 -3.62 17.67 2.77
N GLY A 50 -4.61 16.92 3.28
CA GLY A 50 -5.75 16.44 2.49
C GLY A 50 -5.43 15.25 1.58
N VAL A 51 -6.25 15.08 0.55
CA VAL A 51 -6.30 13.86 -0.26
C VAL A 51 -5.00 13.54 -1.00
N GLN A 52 -4.28 14.56 -1.49
CA GLN A 52 -3.03 14.34 -2.23
C GLN A 52 -1.91 13.87 -1.30
N ALA A 53 -1.79 14.47 -0.10
CA ALA A 53 -0.84 14.05 0.91
C ALA A 53 -1.15 12.62 1.38
N GLN A 54 -2.43 12.31 1.60
CA GLN A 54 -2.86 10.97 1.98
C GLN A 54 -2.61 9.94 0.88
N ALA A 55 -2.89 10.26 -0.39
CA ALA A 55 -2.61 9.38 -1.52
C ALA A 55 -1.11 9.09 -1.64
N LYS A 56 -0.26 10.11 -1.52
CA LYS A 56 1.19 9.97 -1.55
C LYS A 56 1.68 9.05 -0.42
N GLN A 57 1.22 9.29 0.81
CA GLN A 57 1.61 8.47 1.95
C GLN A 57 1.09 7.02 1.81
N ALA A 58 -0.12 6.82 1.29
CA ALA A 58 -0.67 5.48 1.06
C ALA A 58 0.18 4.69 0.05
N LEU A 59 0.66 5.35 -1.02
CA LEU A 59 1.55 4.73 -2.00
C LEU A 59 2.93 4.43 -1.40
N ILE A 60 3.53 5.35 -0.63
CA ILE A 60 4.78 5.10 0.10
C ILE A 60 4.65 3.88 1.01
N ASN A 61 3.57 3.81 1.79
CA ASN A 61 3.29 2.66 2.66
C ASN A 61 3.18 1.35 1.87
N MET A 62 2.52 1.38 0.70
CA MET A 62 2.46 0.23 -0.22
C MET A 62 3.85 -0.17 -0.72
N GLY A 63 4.67 0.81 -1.10
CA GLY A 63 6.05 0.62 -1.56
C GLY A 63 6.92 -0.07 -0.50
N GLU A 64 6.83 0.34 0.76
CA GLU A 64 7.57 -0.31 1.84
C GLU A 64 7.12 -1.76 2.09
N ILE A 65 5.83 -2.07 1.90
CA ILE A 65 5.31 -3.44 1.97
C ILE A 65 5.81 -4.27 0.77
N LEU A 66 5.83 -3.71 -0.44
CA LEU A 66 6.39 -4.34 -1.63
C LEU A 66 7.87 -4.66 -1.42
N LYS A 67 8.66 -3.69 -0.94
CA LYS A 67 10.09 -3.88 -0.63
C LYS A 67 10.33 -4.99 0.39
N ALA A 68 9.48 -5.09 1.41
CA ALA A 68 9.56 -6.17 2.40
C ALA A 68 9.33 -7.58 1.82
N ALA A 69 8.64 -7.66 0.67
CA ALA A 69 8.48 -8.89 -0.11
C ALA A 69 9.56 -9.08 -1.20
N GLY A 70 10.49 -8.13 -1.37
CA GLY A 70 11.47 -8.13 -2.46
C GLY A 70 10.89 -7.68 -3.80
N CYS A 71 9.82 -6.88 -3.77
CA CYS A 71 9.11 -6.35 -4.93
C CYS A 71 9.22 -4.81 -5.01
N GLY A 72 8.91 -4.25 -6.17
CA GLY A 72 8.69 -2.82 -6.41
C GLY A 72 7.34 -2.54 -7.06
N TYR A 73 7.07 -1.28 -7.41
CA TYR A 73 5.82 -0.86 -8.05
C TYR A 73 5.61 -1.51 -9.42
N GLU A 74 6.68 -1.88 -10.12
CA GLU A 74 6.66 -2.60 -11.39
C GLU A 74 6.06 -4.01 -11.28
N ASN A 75 5.94 -4.57 -10.06
CA ASN A 75 5.29 -5.85 -9.83
C ASN A 75 3.77 -5.72 -9.63
N VAL A 76 3.24 -4.49 -9.54
CA VAL A 76 1.81 -4.24 -9.31
C VAL A 76 1.04 -4.42 -10.63
N VAL A 77 0.18 -5.43 -10.66
CA VAL A 77 -0.65 -5.73 -11.85
C VAL A 77 -2.09 -5.20 -11.74
N LYS A 78 -2.54 -4.84 -10.53
CA LYS A 78 -3.90 -4.37 -10.25
C LYS A 78 -3.94 -3.58 -8.95
N THR A 79 -4.60 -2.43 -8.97
CA THR A 79 -4.93 -1.64 -7.78
C THR A 79 -6.42 -1.30 -7.71
N THR A 80 -6.94 -1.08 -6.51
CA THR A 80 -8.30 -0.56 -6.29
C THR A 80 -8.17 0.73 -5.50
N VAL A 81 -8.47 1.86 -6.14
CA VAL A 81 -8.44 3.17 -5.49
C VAL A 81 -9.83 3.48 -4.96
N LEU A 82 -9.95 3.59 -3.64
CA LEU A 82 -11.21 3.93 -2.96
C LEU A 82 -11.13 5.39 -2.52
N LEU A 83 -12.03 6.22 -3.04
CA LEU A 83 -12.09 7.66 -2.75
C LEU A 83 -13.27 7.96 -1.84
N ALA A 84 -13.07 8.88 -0.89
CA ALA A 84 -14.14 9.40 -0.06
C ALA A 84 -15.04 10.38 -0.84
N ASP A 85 -14.45 11.16 -1.75
CA ASP A 85 -15.14 12.01 -2.70
C ASP A 85 -14.61 11.73 -4.12
N ILE A 86 -15.50 11.49 -5.07
CA ILE A 86 -15.15 11.25 -6.48
C ILE A 86 -14.57 12.49 -7.15
N ASN A 87 -14.84 13.69 -6.62
CA ASN A 87 -14.26 14.95 -7.12
C ASN A 87 -12.74 14.97 -6.98
N ASP A 88 -12.17 14.17 -6.08
CA ASP A 88 -10.72 14.06 -5.87
C ASP A 88 -10.02 13.14 -6.88
N PHE A 89 -10.77 12.52 -7.80
CA PHE A 89 -10.21 11.56 -8.75
C PHE A 89 -8.99 12.10 -9.51
N ASN A 90 -9.08 13.33 -10.03
CA ASN A 90 -7.97 13.95 -10.77
C ASN A 90 -6.76 14.20 -9.86
N ASN A 91 -7.00 14.74 -8.66
CA ASN A 91 -5.96 15.04 -7.68
C ASN A 91 -5.17 13.78 -7.28
N VAL A 92 -5.89 12.67 -7.06
CA VAL A 92 -5.27 11.38 -6.72
C VAL A 92 -4.55 10.77 -7.91
N ASN A 93 -5.14 10.85 -9.11
CA ASN A 93 -4.54 10.29 -10.32
C ASN A 93 -3.19 10.98 -10.66
N ASP A 94 -3.07 12.27 -10.40
CA ASP A 94 -1.82 13.00 -10.63
C ASP A 94 -0.71 12.57 -9.66
N VAL A 95 -1.04 12.27 -8.40
CA VAL A 95 -0.09 11.68 -7.44
C VAL A 95 0.24 10.24 -7.83
N TYR A 96 -0.76 9.45 -8.21
CA TYR A 96 -0.61 8.04 -8.58
C TYR A 96 0.37 7.85 -9.74
N LYS A 97 0.29 8.70 -10.78
CA LYS A 97 1.22 8.69 -11.92
C LYS A 97 2.67 8.90 -11.52
N GLN A 98 2.96 9.62 -10.44
CA GLN A 98 4.35 9.89 -10.03
C GLN A 98 5.02 8.62 -9.47
N CYS A 99 4.26 7.75 -8.82
CA CYS A 99 4.78 6.53 -8.20
C CYS A 99 5.03 5.39 -9.19
N GLU A 100 4.52 5.45 -10.41
CA GLU A 100 4.84 4.45 -11.45
C GLU A 100 6.26 4.62 -12.03
N TYR A 101 6.96 5.73 -11.76
CA TYR A 101 8.26 6.06 -12.35
C TYR A 101 9.42 6.17 -11.35
N GLU A 102 9.20 5.91 -10.05
CA GLU A 102 10.24 5.88 -9.00
C GLU A 102 10.51 4.46 -8.51
#